data_AF-A0A418EYA8-F1
#
_entry.id   AF-A0A418EYA8-F1
#
_cell.length_a   1.000
_cell.length_b   1.000
_cell.length_c   1.000
_cell.angle_alpha   90.00
_cell.angle_beta   90.00
_cell.angle_gamma   90.00
#
_symmetry.space_group_name_H-M   'P 1'
#
loop_
_entity.id
_entity.type
_entity.pdbx_description
1 polymer ?
#
loop_
_entity_poly.entity_id
_entity_poly.type
_entity_poly.pdbx_seq_one_letter_code
_entity_poly.pdbx_strand_id
1 'polypeptide(L)'
;MFLAIEIPPEVHCPDLHTTAAVLLAKFKIVAACSSYATQKAGECAPELGLACQTLSLLQQDIVSALFALTRQLLIAPPAPSPHPPSSSPSTQPAMDSTQIKQLLEVAEGLEADVQRGAAALANEQRNSARLEAEIRKVRKDLAAAKAAADLIEAIYASKRKYDQMNADANTPKETMEQHMYTYLNQRFGLHALIVEYASAIMKGCARYGTVDCDVATFLHLVRNEVDEGYLRLKQKLEDTVVALLRAFLRGLHPRKSEGTITQLVHAKLTSATTLTRDEWQSIVTYMYDTQDTQDEIAVVIQQVDPHEHDCITFTDAVEALFKDIRTLHQKGLASSTGSGGRAHGQPPPPPPPLALSFDH
;
A
#
# COMPACT_ATOMS: atom_id res chain seq x y z
N MET A 1 10.46 -5.48 -44.05
CA MET A 1 10.76 -6.04 -45.39
C MET A 1 9.64 -7.03 -45.71
N PHE A 2 8.58 -6.55 -46.34
CA PHE A 2 7.39 -7.37 -46.64
C PHE A 2 7.57 -8.01 -48.01
N LEU A 3 7.70 -9.33 -48.04
CA LEU A 3 7.70 -10.13 -49.27
C LEU A 3 6.31 -10.03 -49.92
N ALA A 4 6.24 -9.33 -51.05
CA ALA A 4 5.12 -9.40 -51.96
C ALA A 4 5.11 -10.80 -52.59
N ILE A 5 4.04 -11.56 -52.36
CA ILE A 5 3.79 -12.83 -53.03
C ILE A 5 2.97 -12.50 -54.28
N GLU A 6 3.62 -12.51 -55.44
CA GLU A 6 2.95 -12.51 -56.74
C GLU A 6 2.23 -13.85 -56.95
N ILE A 7 0.96 -13.77 -57.35
CA ILE A 7 0.12 -14.93 -57.69
C ILE A 7 0.15 -15.07 -59.22
N PRO A 8 0.48 -16.25 -59.79
CA PRO A 8 0.47 -16.46 -61.23
C PRO A 8 -0.96 -16.50 -61.79
N PRO A 9 -1.16 -16.17 -63.07
CA PRO A 9 -2.49 -16.09 -63.67
C PRO A 9 -3.01 -17.47 -64.09
N GLU A 10 -4.35 -17.56 -64.10
CA GLU A 10 -5.20 -18.62 -64.67
C GLU A 10 -5.44 -19.89 -63.85
N VAL A 11 -6.55 -19.90 -63.09
CA VAL A 11 -7.76 -20.68 -63.41
C VAL A 11 -8.97 -19.87 -62.92
N HIS A 12 -9.86 -19.49 -63.84
CA HIS A 12 -11.04 -18.68 -63.53
C HIS A 12 -12.11 -19.55 -62.84
N CYS A 13 -12.16 -19.48 -61.51
CA CYS A 13 -13.29 -19.94 -60.69
C CYS A 13 -13.63 -18.81 -59.69
N PRO A 14 -14.77 -18.11 -59.85
CA PRO A 14 -15.01 -16.83 -59.18
C PRO A 14 -15.11 -16.91 -57.64
N ASP A 15 -15.42 -18.07 -57.06
CA ASP A 15 -15.65 -18.20 -55.61
C ASP A 15 -14.40 -18.52 -54.77
N LEU A 16 -13.42 -19.22 -55.35
CA LEU A 16 -12.20 -19.62 -54.63
C LEU A 16 -11.22 -18.46 -54.47
N HIS A 17 -11.13 -17.60 -55.49
CA HIS A 17 -10.22 -16.45 -55.49
C HIS A 17 -10.66 -15.39 -54.47
N THR A 18 -11.97 -15.23 -54.31
CA THR A 18 -12.61 -14.34 -53.34
C THR A 18 -12.41 -14.85 -51.91
N THR A 19 -12.56 -16.16 -51.69
CA THR A 19 -12.33 -16.80 -50.39
C THR A 19 -10.86 -16.72 -49.95
N ALA A 20 -9.92 -16.92 -50.87
CA ALA A 20 -8.48 -16.78 -50.60
C ALA A 20 -8.07 -15.33 -50.29
N ALA A 21 -8.64 -14.35 -51.01
CA ALA A 21 -8.42 -12.93 -50.75
C ALA A 21 -8.96 -12.50 -49.37
N VAL A 22 -10.13 -13.01 -48.98
CA VAL A 22 -10.73 -12.76 -47.66
C VAL A 22 -9.89 -13.40 -46.55
N LEU A 23 -9.40 -14.64 -46.73
CA LEU A 23 -8.51 -15.29 -45.77
C LEU A 23 -7.20 -14.50 -45.59
N LEU A 24 -6.59 -14.03 -46.68
CA LEU A 24 -5.39 -13.21 -46.64
C LEU A 24 -5.62 -11.88 -45.92
N ALA A 25 -6.77 -11.24 -46.15
CA ALA A 25 -7.14 -10.00 -45.47
C ALA A 25 -7.35 -10.23 -43.96
N LYS A 26 -8.06 -11.30 -43.57
CA LYS A 26 -8.22 -11.68 -42.17
C LYS A 26 -6.87 -11.97 -41.50
N PHE A 27 -5.95 -12.62 -42.20
CA PHE A 27 -4.61 -12.90 -41.67
C PHE A 27 -3.79 -11.62 -41.42
N LYS A 28 -3.85 -10.66 -42.33
CA LYS A 28 -3.19 -9.36 -42.17
C LYS A 28 -3.72 -8.58 -40.98
N ILE A 29 -5.04 -8.64 -40.72
CA ILE A 29 -5.66 -8.01 -39.55
C ILE A 29 -5.18 -8.69 -38.27
N VAL A 30 -5.20 -10.02 -38.21
CA VAL A 30 -4.73 -10.78 -37.03
C VAL A 30 -3.25 -10.48 -36.74
N ALA A 31 -2.39 -10.44 -37.76
CA ALA A 31 -0.97 -10.09 -37.59
C ALA A 31 -0.79 -8.65 -37.06
N ALA A 32 -1.57 -7.68 -37.56
CA ALA A 32 -1.53 -6.31 -37.07
C ALA A 32 -2.01 -6.21 -35.61
N CYS A 33 -3.09 -6.90 -35.26
CA CYS A 33 -3.62 -6.96 -33.89
C CYS A 33 -2.64 -7.64 -32.93
N SER A 34 -1.99 -8.73 -33.33
CA SER A 34 -1.00 -9.44 -32.51
C SER A 34 0.25 -8.60 -32.24
N SER A 35 0.69 -7.84 -33.24
CA SER A 35 1.81 -6.89 -33.09
C SER A 35 1.46 -5.77 -32.10
N TYR A 36 0.26 -5.21 -32.19
CA TYR A 36 -0.22 -4.20 -31.24
C TYR A 36 -0.37 -4.76 -29.81
N ALA A 37 -0.90 -5.98 -29.68
CA ALA A 37 -1.03 -6.67 -28.40
C ALA A 37 0.34 -6.97 -27.76
N THR A 38 1.32 -7.37 -28.57
CA THR A 38 2.71 -7.60 -28.14
C THR A 38 3.34 -6.31 -27.60
N GLN A 39 3.15 -5.20 -28.31
CA GLN A 39 3.65 -3.90 -27.88
C GLN A 39 3.03 -3.45 -26.55
N LYS A 40 1.70 -3.55 -26.41
CA LYS A 40 1.00 -3.16 -25.18
C LYS A 40 1.29 -4.08 -24.00
N ALA A 41 1.43 -5.38 -24.25
CA ALA A 41 1.88 -6.31 -23.22
C ALA A 41 3.29 -5.98 -22.72
N GLY A 42 4.21 -5.62 -23.63
CA GLY A 42 5.58 -5.23 -23.29
C GLY A 42 5.69 -3.91 -22.50
N GLU A 43 4.78 -2.96 -22.76
CA GLU A 43 4.67 -1.71 -21.97
C GLU A 43 4.26 -1.97 -20.51
N CYS A 44 3.46 -3.01 -20.25
CA CYS A 44 3.05 -3.41 -18.90
C CYS A 44 4.08 -4.31 -18.21
N ALA A 45 4.60 -5.31 -18.93
CA ALA A 45 5.60 -6.26 -18.44
C ALA A 45 6.43 -6.81 -19.61
N PRO A 46 7.77 -6.66 -19.61
CA PRO A 46 8.61 -7.04 -20.74
C PRO A 46 8.56 -8.55 -21.05
N GLU A 47 8.45 -9.40 -20.01
CA GLU A 47 8.35 -10.86 -20.19
C GLU A 47 7.04 -11.29 -20.86
N LEU A 48 5.94 -10.57 -20.59
CA LEU A 48 4.64 -10.83 -21.20
C LEU A 48 4.63 -10.42 -22.68
N GLY A 49 5.28 -9.28 -23.00
CA GLY A 49 5.52 -8.88 -24.39
C GLY A 49 6.31 -9.94 -25.15
N LEU A 50 7.38 -10.48 -24.56
CA LEU A 50 8.16 -11.56 -25.16
C LEU A 50 7.31 -12.82 -25.42
N ALA A 51 6.51 -13.24 -24.45
CA ALA A 51 5.62 -14.39 -24.58
C ALA A 51 4.58 -14.23 -25.70
N CYS A 52 3.95 -13.05 -25.81
CA CYS A 52 3.02 -12.73 -26.89
C CYS A 52 3.70 -12.74 -28.28
N GLN A 53 4.94 -12.27 -28.35
CA GLN A 53 5.74 -12.30 -29.58
C GLN A 53 6.06 -13.74 -30.01
N THR A 54 6.47 -14.60 -29.07
CA THR A 54 6.75 -16.02 -29.34
C THR A 54 5.51 -16.78 -29.80
N LEU A 55 4.36 -16.54 -29.16
CA LEU A 55 3.07 -17.11 -29.58
C LEU A 55 2.69 -16.68 -31.00
N SER A 56 2.90 -15.40 -31.33
CA SER A 56 2.61 -14.87 -32.67
C SER A 56 3.46 -15.53 -33.75
N LEU A 57 4.75 -15.76 -33.47
CA LEU A 57 5.67 -16.46 -34.39
C LEU A 57 5.25 -17.91 -34.61
N LEU A 58 4.95 -18.64 -33.52
CA LEU A 58 4.48 -20.03 -33.62
C LEU A 58 3.18 -20.14 -34.43
N GLN A 59 2.24 -19.22 -34.23
CA GLN A 59 1.00 -19.20 -34.98
C GLN A 59 1.22 -18.93 -36.47
N GLN A 60 2.20 -18.08 -36.81
CA GLN A 60 2.59 -17.82 -38.19
C GLN A 60 3.27 -19.02 -38.86
N ASP A 61 4.09 -19.77 -38.12
CA ASP A 61 4.73 -21.00 -38.61
C ASP A 61 3.71 -22.12 -38.88
N ILE A 62 2.77 -22.33 -37.96
CA ILE A 62 1.69 -23.32 -38.11
C ILE A 62 0.86 -23.03 -39.38
N VAL A 63 0.50 -21.77 -39.60
CA VAL A 63 -0.32 -21.39 -40.75
C VAL A 63 0.45 -21.54 -42.05
N SER A 64 1.73 -21.18 -42.06
CA SER A 64 2.61 -21.36 -43.22
C SER A 64 2.77 -22.83 -43.58
N ALA A 65 2.91 -23.70 -42.58
CA ALA A 65 2.97 -25.15 -42.76
C ALA A 65 1.65 -25.72 -43.30
N LEU A 66 0.50 -25.30 -42.77
CA LEU A 66 -0.82 -25.70 -43.26
C LEU A 66 -1.06 -25.28 -44.72
N PHE A 67 -0.62 -24.07 -45.08
CA PHE A 67 -0.71 -23.58 -46.45
C PHE A 67 0.18 -24.40 -47.41
N ALA A 68 1.42 -24.70 -47.00
CA ALA A 68 2.33 -25.54 -47.78
C ALA A 68 1.78 -26.97 -47.97
N LEU A 69 1.21 -27.56 -46.93
CA LEU A 69 0.57 -28.89 -46.97
C LEU A 69 -0.64 -28.89 -47.91
N THR A 70 -1.50 -27.88 -47.81
CA THR A 70 -2.67 -27.71 -48.68
C THR A 70 -2.24 -27.62 -50.15
N ARG A 71 -1.18 -26.88 -50.43
CA ARG A 71 -0.62 -26.73 -51.77
C ARG A 71 0.00 -28.03 -52.31
N GLN A 72 0.69 -28.81 -51.46
CA GLN A 72 1.21 -30.12 -51.84
C GLN A 72 0.09 -31.11 -52.18
N LEU A 73 -0.99 -31.11 -51.40
CA LEU A 73 -2.15 -31.99 -51.62
C LEU A 73 -2.94 -31.60 -52.89
N LEU A 74 -2.91 -30.33 -53.29
CA LEU A 74 -3.52 -29.84 -54.54
C LEU A 74 -2.67 -30.07 -55.80
N ILE A 75 -1.35 -30.32 -55.69
CA ILE A 75 -0.40 -30.42 -56.82
C ILE A 75 0.06 -31.87 -57.09
N ALA A 76 -0.59 -32.89 -56.51
CA ALA A 76 -0.25 -34.29 -56.86
C ALA A 76 -0.44 -34.56 -58.38
N PRO A 77 0.61 -34.92 -59.14
CA PRO A 77 0.48 -35.15 -60.57
C PRO A 77 -0.15 -36.53 -60.85
N PRO A 78 -1.03 -36.68 -61.87
CA PRO A 78 -1.45 -37.99 -62.34
C PRO A 78 -0.30 -38.68 -63.11
N ALA A 79 -0.05 -39.95 -62.84
CA ALA A 79 0.93 -40.79 -63.56
C ALA A 79 0.53 -41.02 -65.05
N PRO A 80 1.48 -41.33 -65.97
CA PRO A 80 1.20 -41.25 -67.42
C PRO A 80 0.74 -42.56 -68.11
N SER A 81 -0.41 -42.46 -68.80
CA SER A 81 -0.85 -43.09 -70.10
C SER A 81 -1.09 -44.62 -70.21
N PRO A 82 -1.82 -45.17 -71.23
CA PRO A 82 -2.62 -44.57 -72.33
C PRO A 82 -4.05 -45.18 -72.57
N HIS A 83 -4.86 -44.51 -73.41
CA HIS A 83 -6.11 -44.94 -74.12
C HIS A 83 -7.51 -44.65 -73.47
N PRO A 84 -8.58 -44.46 -74.30
CA PRO A 84 -9.66 -43.49 -74.05
C PRO A 84 -11.05 -44.13 -73.76
N PRO A 85 -12.16 -43.35 -73.82
CA PRO A 85 -12.86 -42.74 -72.71
C PRO A 85 -14.03 -43.61 -72.20
N SER A 86 -14.23 -43.70 -70.89
CA SER A 86 -15.51 -44.14 -70.34
C SER A 86 -15.76 -43.59 -68.94
N SER A 87 -16.79 -42.74 -68.85
CA SER A 87 -17.76 -42.62 -67.76
C SER A 87 -17.27 -42.73 -66.31
N SER A 88 -17.36 -41.60 -65.59
CA SER A 88 -18.06 -41.43 -64.30
C SER A 88 -17.30 -40.49 -63.35
N PRO A 89 -18.03 -39.72 -62.51
CA PRO A 89 -17.48 -38.59 -61.77
C PRO A 89 -16.86 -39.06 -60.45
N SER A 90 -15.60 -38.71 -60.20
CA SER A 90 -14.96 -38.87 -58.88
C SER A 90 -15.16 -37.59 -58.07
N THR A 91 -16.16 -37.64 -57.21
CA THR A 91 -16.48 -36.68 -56.13
C THR A 91 -15.24 -36.45 -55.26
N GLN A 92 -14.73 -35.22 -55.25
CA GLN A 92 -13.82 -34.75 -54.19
C GLN A 92 -14.58 -34.76 -52.85
N PRO A 93 -13.94 -35.11 -51.71
CA PRO A 93 -14.62 -35.05 -50.42
C PRO A 93 -14.86 -33.57 -50.08
N ALA A 94 -16.06 -33.08 -50.39
CA ALA A 94 -16.56 -31.83 -49.85
C ALA A 94 -16.59 -31.96 -48.33
N MET A 95 -15.98 -31.01 -47.60
CA MET A 95 -16.19 -30.91 -46.14
C MET A 95 -17.69 -30.94 -45.87
N ASP A 96 -18.10 -31.88 -45.01
CA ASP A 96 -19.51 -32.13 -44.72
C ASP A 96 -20.13 -30.89 -44.06
N SER A 97 -21.34 -30.49 -44.49
CA SER A 97 -21.99 -29.23 -44.06
C SER A 97 -22.16 -29.12 -42.53
N THR A 98 -22.22 -30.28 -41.87
CA THR A 98 -22.24 -30.45 -40.41
C THR A 98 -20.93 -30.07 -39.72
N GLN A 99 -19.77 -30.39 -40.30
CA GLN A 99 -18.46 -30.01 -39.75
C GLN A 99 -18.22 -28.51 -39.86
N ILE A 100 -18.69 -27.88 -40.94
CA ILE A 100 -18.62 -26.41 -41.13
C ILE A 100 -19.48 -25.69 -40.08
N LYS A 101 -20.67 -26.21 -39.75
CA LYS A 101 -21.53 -25.66 -38.69
C LYS A 101 -20.90 -25.75 -37.30
N GLN A 102 -20.29 -26.89 -36.95
CA GLN A 102 -19.60 -27.06 -35.67
C GLN A 102 -18.40 -26.10 -35.53
N LEU A 103 -17.63 -25.91 -36.60
CA LEU A 103 -16.54 -24.93 -36.61
C LEU A 103 -17.04 -23.49 -36.45
N LEU A 104 -18.20 -23.15 -37.01
CA LEU A 104 -18.81 -21.84 -36.83
C LEU A 104 -19.25 -21.60 -35.37
N GLU A 105 -19.91 -22.58 -34.76
CA GLU A 105 -20.40 -22.49 -33.38
C GLU A 105 -19.23 -22.38 -32.38
N VAL A 106 -18.16 -23.14 -32.61
CA VAL A 106 -16.91 -23.01 -31.84
C VAL A 106 -16.29 -21.62 -32.05
N ALA A 107 -16.24 -21.11 -33.28
CA ALA A 107 -15.70 -19.78 -33.56
C ALA A 107 -16.50 -18.65 -32.88
N GLU A 108 -17.84 -18.74 -32.88
CA GLU A 108 -18.73 -17.81 -32.17
C GLU A 108 -18.53 -17.88 -30.65
N GLY A 109 -18.36 -19.08 -30.09
CA GLY A 109 -18.03 -19.28 -28.68
C GLY A 109 -16.70 -18.65 -28.27
N LEU A 110 -15.64 -18.86 -29.07
CA LEU A 110 -14.34 -18.24 -28.85
C LEU A 110 -14.41 -16.72 -28.99
N GLU A 111 -15.16 -16.18 -29.95
CA GLU A 111 -15.36 -14.74 -30.09
C GLU A 111 -16.01 -14.15 -28.83
N ALA A 112 -17.03 -14.82 -28.28
CA ALA A 112 -17.69 -14.39 -27.05
C ALA A 112 -16.74 -14.47 -25.83
N ASP A 113 -15.88 -15.49 -25.74
CA ASP A 113 -14.85 -15.59 -24.70
C ASP A 113 -13.78 -14.49 -24.81
N VAL A 114 -13.33 -14.18 -26.02
CA VAL A 114 -12.38 -13.08 -26.27
C VAL A 114 -13.00 -11.74 -25.90
N GLN A 115 -14.28 -11.51 -26.25
CA GLN A 115 -15.00 -10.29 -25.86
C GLN A 115 -15.16 -10.19 -24.33
N ARG A 116 -15.48 -11.30 -23.64
CA ARG A 116 -15.53 -11.35 -22.17
C ARG A 116 -14.16 -11.07 -21.54
N GLY A 117 -13.10 -11.68 -22.07
CA GLY A 117 -11.73 -11.45 -21.62
C GLY A 117 -11.28 -10.00 -21.81
N ALA A 118 -11.63 -9.38 -22.95
CA ALA A 118 -11.35 -7.97 -23.22
C ALA A 118 -12.09 -7.04 -22.26
N ALA A 119 -13.35 -7.34 -21.93
CA ALA A 119 -14.12 -6.57 -20.96
C ALA A 119 -13.56 -6.69 -19.53
N ALA A 120 -13.18 -7.91 -19.11
CA ALA A 120 -12.55 -8.16 -17.82
C ALA A 120 -11.19 -7.43 -17.69
N LEU A 121 -10.36 -7.50 -18.74
CA LEU A 121 -9.07 -6.81 -18.79
C LEU A 121 -9.25 -5.29 -18.73
N ALA A 122 -10.22 -4.74 -19.46
CA ALA A 122 -10.52 -3.31 -19.42
C ALA A 122 -11.00 -2.86 -18.02
N ASN A 123 -11.73 -3.71 -17.29
CA ASN A 123 -12.13 -3.41 -15.93
C ASN A 123 -10.94 -3.42 -14.96
N GLU A 124 -10.07 -4.42 -15.07
CA GLU A 124 -8.86 -4.51 -14.23
C GLU A 124 -7.90 -3.35 -14.49
N GLN A 125 -7.72 -2.94 -15.75
CA GLN A 125 -6.92 -1.77 -16.10
C GLN A 125 -7.46 -0.47 -15.45
N ARG A 126 -8.78 -0.29 -15.40
CA ARG A 126 -9.39 0.84 -14.69
C ARG A 126 -9.17 0.76 -13.18
N ASN A 127 -9.28 -0.44 -12.60
CA ASN A 127 -9.06 -0.66 -11.18
C ASN A 127 -7.60 -0.36 -10.79
N SER A 128 -6.64 -0.89 -11.56
CA SER A 128 -5.21 -0.60 -11.39
C SER A 128 -4.90 0.88 -11.51
N ALA A 129 -5.41 1.57 -12.53
CA ALA A 129 -5.21 3.01 -12.71
C ALA A 129 -5.78 3.84 -11.54
N ARG A 130 -6.93 3.43 -11.00
CA ARG A 130 -7.54 4.05 -9.81
C ARG A 130 -6.67 3.84 -8.58
N LEU A 131 -6.22 2.61 -8.33
CA LEU A 131 -5.39 2.27 -7.17
C LEU A 131 -4.04 2.98 -7.23
N GLU A 132 -3.42 3.07 -8.41
CA GLU A 132 -2.18 3.83 -8.60
C GLU A 132 -2.36 5.32 -8.29
N ALA A 133 -3.48 5.92 -8.69
CA ALA A 133 -3.78 7.30 -8.38
C ALA A 133 -3.98 7.52 -6.87
N GLU A 134 -4.63 6.57 -6.19
CA GLU A 134 -4.83 6.58 -4.75
C GLU A 134 -3.51 6.41 -3.99
N ILE A 135 -2.66 5.47 -4.38
CA ILE A 135 -1.30 5.29 -3.84
C ILE A 135 -0.48 6.57 -4.01
N ARG A 136 -0.54 7.21 -5.19
CA ARG A 136 0.16 8.47 -5.45
C ARG A 136 -0.31 9.58 -4.51
N LYS A 137 -1.62 9.67 -4.28
CA LYS A 137 -2.22 10.64 -3.34
C LYS A 137 -1.76 10.37 -1.91
N VAL A 138 -1.86 9.13 -1.43
CA VAL A 138 -1.43 8.73 -0.07
C VAL A 138 0.05 9.03 0.14
N ARG A 139 0.92 8.75 -0.83
CA ARG A 139 2.35 9.07 -0.75
C ARG A 139 2.61 10.57 -0.60
N LYS A 140 1.86 11.40 -1.31
CA LYS A 140 1.97 12.86 -1.21
C LYS A 140 1.52 13.35 0.17
N ASP A 141 0.38 12.86 0.66
CA ASP A 141 -0.14 13.23 1.97
C ASP A 141 0.80 12.78 3.10
N LEU A 142 1.37 11.58 3.00
CA LEU A 142 2.37 11.07 3.94
C LEU A 142 3.63 11.94 3.96
N ALA A 143 4.14 12.34 2.79
CA ALA A 143 5.32 13.22 2.71
C ALA A 143 5.05 14.60 3.34
N ALA A 144 3.84 15.14 3.14
CA ALA A 144 3.45 16.41 3.73
C ALA A 144 3.26 16.32 5.26
N ALA A 145 2.71 15.21 5.77
CA ALA A 145 2.61 14.95 7.21
C ALA A 145 4.00 14.85 7.86
N LYS A 146 4.93 14.09 7.24
CA LYS A 146 6.33 14.00 7.69
C LYS A 146 7.02 15.36 7.73
N ALA A 147 6.88 16.17 6.68
CA ALA A 147 7.46 17.50 6.65
C ALA A 147 6.90 18.42 7.77
N ALA A 148 5.62 18.27 8.12
CA ALA A 148 5.03 18.99 9.25
C ALA A 148 5.62 18.52 10.59
N ALA A 149 5.73 17.20 10.80
CA ALA A 149 6.34 16.62 12.00
C ALA A 149 7.81 17.05 12.17
N ASP A 150 8.61 17.01 11.11
CA ASP A 150 10.02 17.44 11.12
C ASP A 150 10.16 18.92 11.50
N LEU A 151 9.25 19.78 11.00
CA LEU A 151 9.24 21.19 11.34
C LEU A 151 8.85 21.43 12.81
N ILE A 152 7.87 20.68 13.32
CA ILE A 152 7.46 20.72 14.73
C ILE A 152 8.63 20.32 15.64
N GLU A 153 9.32 19.24 15.31
CA GLU A 153 10.48 18.80 16.09
C GLU A 153 11.62 19.83 16.04
N ALA A 154 11.83 20.50 14.90
CA ALA A 154 12.78 21.60 14.82
C ALA A 154 12.42 22.78 15.73
N ILE A 155 11.13 23.10 15.87
CA ILE A 155 10.63 24.14 16.80
C ILE A 155 10.85 23.69 18.24
N TYR A 156 10.52 22.44 18.60
CA TYR A 156 10.80 21.92 19.94
C TYR A 156 12.27 21.94 20.28
N ALA A 157 13.14 21.49 19.38
CA ALA A 157 14.59 21.50 19.57
C ALA A 157 15.13 22.92 19.76
N SER A 158 14.59 23.91 19.03
CA SER A 158 14.91 25.32 19.23
C SER A 158 14.43 25.82 20.59
N LYS A 159 13.19 25.49 20.98
CA LYS A 159 12.59 25.89 22.26
C LYS A 159 13.34 25.33 23.45
N ARG A 160 13.74 24.06 23.42
CA ARG A 160 14.55 23.44 24.48
C ARG A 160 15.86 24.20 24.73
N LYS A 161 16.55 24.62 23.66
CA LYS A 161 17.77 25.42 23.77
C LYS A 161 17.49 26.82 24.31
N TYR A 162 16.43 27.46 23.84
CA TYR A 162 16.04 28.80 24.27
C TYR A 162 15.62 28.82 25.75
N ASP A 163 14.85 27.84 26.19
CA ASP A 163 14.46 27.68 27.59
C ASP A 163 15.65 27.44 28.51
N GLN A 164 16.66 26.69 28.05
CA GLN A 164 17.90 26.50 28.80
C GLN A 164 18.65 27.82 28.96
N MET A 165 18.81 28.58 27.87
CA MET A 165 19.45 29.90 27.91
C MET A 165 18.70 30.87 28.84
N ASN A 166 17.36 30.84 28.83
CA ASN A 166 16.56 31.68 29.71
C ASN A 166 16.65 31.25 31.17
N ALA A 167 16.72 29.95 31.44
CA ALA A 167 16.96 29.43 32.78
C ALA A 167 18.33 29.91 33.32
N ASP A 168 19.38 29.82 32.49
CA ASP A 168 20.73 30.27 32.85
C ASP A 168 20.79 31.79 33.07
N ALA A 169 20.02 32.56 32.29
CA ALA A 169 19.93 34.01 32.37
C ALA A 169 18.91 34.53 33.42
N ASN A 170 18.18 33.65 34.11
CA ASN A 170 17.04 34.00 34.97
C ASN A 170 15.98 34.89 34.28
N THR A 171 15.74 34.67 32.98
CA THR A 171 14.69 35.35 32.22
C THR A 171 13.43 34.48 32.12
N PRO A 172 12.24 35.10 32.00
CA PRO A 172 10.99 34.35 31.86
C PRO A 172 10.98 33.51 30.58
N LYS A 173 10.34 32.34 30.65
CA LYS A 173 10.14 31.48 29.49
C LYS A 173 9.03 32.02 28.60
N GLU A 174 9.21 31.89 27.30
CA GLU A 174 8.15 32.13 26.31
C GLU A 174 7.25 30.90 26.21
N THR A 175 5.98 31.12 25.85
CA THR A 175 5.05 30.04 25.47
C THR A 175 5.49 29.39 24.16
N MET A 176 4.99 28.18 23.89
CA MET A 176 5.21 27.50 22.61
C MET A 176 4.78 28.35 21.40
N GLU A 177 3.66 29.07 21.52
CA GLU A 177 3.17 29.99 20.48
C GLU A 177 4.17 31.11 20.20
N GLN A 178 4.59 31.81 21.27
CA GLN A 178 5.56 32.91 21.17
C GLN A 178 6.88 32.41 20.57
N HIS A 179 7.38 31.29 21.06
CA HIS A 179 8.63 30.73 20.56
C HIS A 179 8.53 30.24 19.11
N MET A 180 7.37 29.75 18.67
CA MET A 180 7.16 29.42 17.25
C MET A 180 7.40 30.65 16.38
N TYR A 181 6.86 31.81 16.76
CA TYR A 181 7.12 33.07 16.06
C TYR A 181 8.58 33.52 16.18
N THR A 182 9.20 33.37 17.35
CA THR A 182 10.65 33.63 17.55
C THR A 182 11.51 32.78 16.60
N TYR A 183 11.22 31.48 16.49
CA TYR A 183 11.90 30.55 15.57
C TYR A 183 11.71 30.94 14.10
N LEU A 184 10.47 31.24 13.68
CA LEU A 184 10.19 31.66 12.31
C LEU A 184 10.87 32.98 11.97
N ASN A 185 10.92 33.91 12.92
CA ASN A 185 11.63 35.17 12.77
C ASN A 185 13.14 34.97 12.59
N GLN A 186 13.75 34.10 13.39
CA GLN A 186 15.18 33.75 13.24
C GLN A 186 15.48 33.06 11.90
N ARG A 187 14.55 32.24 11.40
CA ARG A 187 14.75 31.46 10.18
C ARG A 187 14.54 32.26 8.90
N PHE A 188 13.54 33.14 8.86
CA PHE A 188 13.13 33.83 7.63
C PHE A 188 13.36 35.34 7.66
N GLY A 189 13.26 35.99 8.81
CA GLY A 189 13.43 37.44 8.99
C GLY A 189 12.36 38.33 8.31
N LEU A 190 11.52 37.78 7.44
CA LEU A 190 10.48 38.52 6.69
C LEU A 190 9.08 38.23 7.23
N HIS A 191 8.36 39.28 7.66
CA HIS A 191 7.04 39.15 8.28
C HIS A 191 6.02 38.39 7.41
N ALA A 192 6.01 38.63 6.09
CA ALA A 192 5.11 37.94 5.18
C ALA A 192 5.29 36.41 5.19
N LEU A 193 6.55 35.95 5.18
CA LEU A 193 6.87 34.52 5.25
C LEU A 193 6.52 33.95 6.62
N ILE A 194 6.76 34.69 7.71
CA ILE A 194 6.41 34.25 9.06
C ILE A 194 4.91 33.97 9.16
N VAL A 195 4.06 34.87 8.67
CA VAL A 195 2.59 34.72 8.70
C VAL A 195 2.14 33.54 7.83
N GLU A 196 2.73 33.37 6.64
CA GLU A 196 2.42 32.27 5.75
C GLU A 196 2.80 30.91 6.36
N TYR A 197 4.00 30.80 6.92
CA TYR A 197 4.47 29.57 7.58
C TYR A 197 3.69 29.27 8.86
N ALA A 198 3.39 30.27 9.70
CA ALA A 198 2.56 30.07 10.88
C ALA A 198 1.17 29.53 10.48
N SER A 199 0.55 30.11 9.44
CA SER A 199 -0.73 29.63 8.90
C SER A 199 -0.63 28.21 8.35
N ALA A 200 0.46 27.89 7.65
CA ALA A 200 0.70 26.55 7.11
C ALA A 200 0.91 25.51 8.20
N ILE A 201 1.66 25.84 9.27
CA ILE A 201 1.85 24.99 10.45
C ILE A 201 0.50 24.70 11.10
N MET A 202 -0.30 25.72 11.40
CA MET A 202 -1.60 25.54 12.05
C MET A 202 -2.55 24.68 11.20
N LYS A 203 -2.59 24.90 9.89
CA LYS A 203 -3.39 24.07 8.95
C LYS A 203 -2.85 22.64 8.86
N GLY A 204 -1.53 22.47 8.81
CA GLY A 204 -0.88 21.16 8.83
C GLY A 204 -1.23 20.39 10.09
N CYS A 205 -1.17 21.04 11.25
CA CYS A 205 -1.51 20.42 12.51
C CYS A 205 -2.99 20.03 12.60
N ALA A 206 -3.89 20.92 12.16
CA ALA A 206 -5.32 20.60 12.13
C ALA A 206 -5.65 19.44 11.17
N ARG A 207 -4.89 19.30 10.07
CA ARG A 207 -5.10 18.25 9.07
C ARG A 207 -4.51 16.90 9.50
N TYR A 208 -3.31 16.90 10.07
CA TYR A 208 -2.56 15.68 10.37
C TYR A 208 -2.62 15.26 11.84
N GLY A 209 -3.10 16.12 12.75
CA GLY A 209 -3.29 15.76 14.15
C GLY A 209 -4.33 14.64 14.40
N THR A 210 -5.13 14.28 13.40
CA THR A 210 -6.03 13.12 13.49
C THR A 210 -5.30 11.78 13.32
N VAL A 211 -4.10 11.80 12.72
CA VAL A 211 -3.31 10.60 12.41
C VAL A 211 -1.96 10.57 13.14
N ASP A 212 -1.55 11.68 13.75
CA ASP A 212 -0.27 11.82 14.44
C ASP A 212 -0.48 12.58 15.76
N CYS A 213 -0.24 11.88 16.88
CA CYS A 213 -0.44 12.45 18.21
C CYS A 213 0.55 13.57 18.57
N ASP A 214 1.77 13.57 18.04
CA ASP A 214 2.76 14.62 18.27
C ASP A 214 2.33 15.92 17.60
N VAL A 215 1.85 15.79 16.36
CA VAL A 215 1.27 16.91 15.62
C VAL A 215 0.04 17.49 16.34
N ALA A 216 -0.83 16.64 16.89
CA ALA A 216 -1.98 17.08 17.68
C ALA A 216 -1.55 17.79 18.98
N THR A 217 -0.59 17.21 19.70
CA THR A 217 -0.07 17.75 20.96
C THR A 217 0.56 19.13 20.73
N PHE A 218 1.31 19.30 19.64
CA PHE A 218 1.88 20.60 19.26
C PHE A 218 0.79 21.66 19.04
N LEU A 219 -0.32 21.31 18.36
CA LEU A 219 -1.44 22.23 18.17
C LEU A 219 -2.03 22.70 19.49
N HIS A 220 -2.23 21.79 20.45
CA HIS A 220 -2.76 22.10 21.77
C HIS A 220 -1.82 23.00 22.59
N LEU A 221 -0.51 22.76 22.49
CA LEU A 221 0.51 23.59 23.14
C LEU A 221 0.55 25.00 22.55
N VAL A 222 0.54 25.13 21.22
CA VAL A 222 0.53 26.44 20.54
C VAL A 222 -0.75 27.21 20.84
N ARG A 223 -1.88 26.54 21.08
CA ARG A 223 -3.12 27.19 21.50
C ARG A 223 -3.20 27.48 23.00
N ASN A 224 -2.16 27.13 23.76
CA ASN A 224 -2.14 27.20 25.22
C ASN A 224 -3.31 26.44 25.89
N GLU A 225 -3.82 25.40 25.22
CA GLU A 225 -4.87 24.53 25.76
C GLU A 225 -4.29 23.51 26.75
N VAL A 226 -2.97 23.26 26.64
CA VAL A 226 -2.21 22.31 27.47
C VAL A 226 -0.89 22.96 27.89
N ASP A 227 -0.43 22.67 29.11
CA ASP A 227 0.87 23.15 29.62
C ASP A 227 2.05 22.40 28.97
N GLU A 228 3.19 23.07 28.79
CA GLU A 228 4.41 22.46 28.21
C GLU A 228 4.95 21.29 29.05
N GLY A 229 4.62 21.23 30.34
CA GLY A 229 4.89 20.07 31.19
C GLY A 229 4.20 18.79 30.77
N TYR A 230 3.18 18.87 29.92
CA TYR A 230 2.53 17.71 29.33
C TYR A 230 3.46 16.88 28.45
N LEU A 231 4.43 17.50 27.76
CA LEU A 231 5.46 16.76 27.01
C LEU A 231 6.33 15.89 27.93
N ARG A 232 6.61 16.37 29.15
CA ARG A 232 7.33 15.57 30.15
C ARG A 232 6.50 14.39 30.64
N LEU A 233 5.19 14.56 30.75
CA LEU A 233 4.27 13.47 31.07
C LEU A 233 4.22 12.44 29.95
N LYS A 234 4.17 12.87 28.68
CA LYS A 234 4.29 11.98 27.50
C LYS A 234 5.56 11.14 27.56
N GLN A 235 6.70 11.80 27.70
CA GLN A 235 7.99 11.12 27.75
C GLN A 235 8.05 10.11 28.89
N LYS A 236 7.56 10.48 30.08
CA LYS A 236 7.54 9.57 31.23
C LYS A 236 6.64 8.36 30.99
N LEU A 237 5.53 8.53 30.27
CA LEU A 237 4.67 7.41 29.88
C LEU A 237 5.41 6.46 28.94
N GLU A 238 6.02 7.00 27.88
CA GLU A 238 6.82 6.22 26.92
C GLU A 238 7.93 5.44 27.63
N ASP A 239 8.68 6.09 28.52
CA ASP A 239 9.74 5.45 29.31
C ASP A 239 9.18 4.30 30.17
N THR A 240 7.99 4.47 30.72
CA THR A 240 7.30 3.45 31.53
C THR A 240 6.89 2.26 30.67
N VAL A 241 6.28 2.50 29.50
CA VAL A 241 5.90 1.44 28.54
C VAL A 241 7.14 0.66 28.10
N VAL A 242 8.24 1.35 27.79
CA VAL A 242 9.52 0.73 27.43
C VAL A 242 10.07 -0.13 28.56
N ALA A 243 10.03 0.37 29.80
CA ALA A 243 10.50 -0.37 30.97
C ALA A 243 9.69 -1.64 31.21
N LEU A 244 8.35 -1.58 31.10
CA LEU A 244 7.46 -2.72 31.23
C LEU A 244 7.68 -3.74 30.12
N LEU A 245 7.80 -3.31 28.86
CA LEU A 245 8.14 -4.19 27.74
C LEU A 245 9.48 -4.90 27.97
N ARG A 246 10.49 -4.16 28.43
CA ARG A 246 11.81 -4.73 28.73
C ARG A 246 11.71 -5.79 29.83
N ALA A 247 10.97 -5.52 30.91
CA ALA A 247 10.76 -6.46 32.00
C ALA A 247 10.07 -7.74 31.52
N PHE A 248 9.02 -7.61 30.71
CA PHE A 248 8.30 -8.73 30.11
C PHE A 248 9.21 -9.59 29.22
N LEU A 249 9.95 -8.97 28.28
CA LEU A 249 10.89 -9.68 27.41
C LEU A 249 12.02 -10.36 28.19
N ARG A 250 12.47 -9.75 29.30
CA ARG A 250 13.48 -10.35 30.18
C ARG A 250 12.94 -11.60 30.87
N GLY A 251 11.68 -11.58 31.31
CA GLY A 251 10.97 -12.72 31.88
C GLY A 251 10.78 -13.86 30.88
N LEU A 252 10.42 -13.55 29.63
CA LEU A 252 10.31 -14.54 28.55
C LEU A 252 11.64 -15.11 28.09
N HIS A 253 12.73 -14.37 28.28
CA HIS A 253 14.06 -14.78 27.86
C HIS A 253 15.11 -14.70 28.98
N PRO A 254 15.01 -15.54 30.04
CA PRO A 254 15.91 -15.48 31.20
C PRO A 254 17.39 -15.73 30.84
N ARG A 255 17.66 -16.47 29.76
CA ARG A 255 19.02 -16.84 29.31
C ARG A 255 19.63 -15.86 28.31
N LYS A 256 18.88 -14.90 27.75
CA LYS A 256 19.41 -13.91 26.81
C LYS A 256 20.20 -12.85 27.58
N SER A 257 21.27 -12.33 26.96
CA SER A 257 22.06 -11.24 27.53
C SER A 257 21.27 -9.92 27.55
N GLU A 258 21.64 -9.00 28.43
CA GLU A 258 21.04 -7.65 28.48
C GLU A 258 21.18 -6.89 27.16
N GLY A 259 22.28 -7.09 26.44
CA GLY A 259 22.48 -6.50 25.11
C GLY A 259 21.46 -7.01 24.10
N THR A 260 21.18 -8.32 24.12
CA THR A 260 20.16 -8.93 23.25
C THR A 260 18.75 -8.46 23.62
N ILE A 261 18.43 -8.35 24.91
CA ILE A 261 17.13 -7.81 25.36
C ILE A 261 16.96 -6.36 24.88
N THR A 262 18.00 -5.54 24.99
CA THR A 262 17.98 -4.14 24.51
C THR A 262 17.74 -4.08 23.00
N GLN A 263 18.35 -4.98 22.23
CA GLN A 263 18.12 -5.07 20.78
C GLN A 263 16.67 -5.49 20.45
N LEU A 264 16.09 -6.43 21.22
CA LEU A 264 14.70 -6.84 21.02
C LEU A 264 13.72 -5.70 21.32
N VAL A 265 13.94 -4.97 22.42
CA VAL A 265 13.16 -3.77 22.75
C VAL A 265 13.27 -2.74 21.64
N HIS A 266 14.50 -2.44 21.19
CA HIS A 266 14.72 -1.50 20.09
C HIS A 266 14.02 -1.94 18.79
N ALA A 267 14.05 -3.23 18.46
CA ALA A 267 13.38 -3.78 17.28
C ALA A 267 11.84 -3.65 17.34
N LYS A 268 11.25 -3.60 18.55
CA LYS A 268 9.81 -3.35 18.75
C LYS A 268 9.47 -1.85 18.72
N LEU A 269 10.43 -0.98 19.07
CA LEU A 269 10.27 0.48 19.07
C LEU A 269 10.39 1.08 17.67
N THR A 270 11.42 0.68 16.92
CA THR A 270 11.51 0.98 15.49
C THR A 270 10.55 0.02 14.78
N SER A 271 9.65 0.47 13.92
CA SER A 271 8.57 -0.31 13.26
C SER A 271 9.00 -1.56 12.44
N ALA A 272 10.21 -2.08 12.65
CA ALA A 272 10.74 -3.34 12.19
C ALA A 272 10.00 -4.56 12.78
N THR A 273 9.35 -4.44 13.94
CA THR A 273 8.54 -5.52 14.53
C THR A 273 7.37 -4.94 15.33
N THR A 274 6.22 -5.60 15.29
CA THR A 274 5.03 -5.23 16.07
C THR A 274 5.05 -5.87 17.46
N LEU A 275 4.37 -5.24 18.40
CA LEU A 275 4.03 -5.81 19.70
C LEU A 275 2.97 -6.90 19.50
N THR A 276 3.14 -8.03 20.19
CA THR A 276 2.12 -9.07 20.25
C THR A 276 1.03 -8.69 21.25
N ARG A 277 -0.15 -9.31 21.16
CA ARG A 277 -1.21 -9.12 22.15
C ARG A 277 -0.76 -9.41 23.57
N ASP A 278 0.03 -10.46 23.79
CA ASP A 278 0.51 -10.82 25.13
C ASP A 278 1.46 -9.75 25.72
N GLU A 279 2.36 -9.21 24.89
CA GLU A 279 3.25 -8.11 25.28
C GLU A 279 2.43 -6.88 25.65
N TRP A 280 1.42 -6.54 24.83
CA TRP A 280 0.55 -5.40 25.06
C TRP A 280 -0.32 -5.56 26.31
N GLN A 281 -0.97 -6.70 26.46
CA GLN A 281 -1.80 -7.03 27.60
C GLN A 281 -0.99 -6.98 28.91
N SER A 282 0.26 -7.48 28.90
CA SER A 282 1.14 -7.36 30.06
C SER A 282 1.40 -5.89 30.41
N ILE A 283 1.72 -5.04 29.44
CA ILE A 283 1.99 -3.62 29.68
C ILE A 283 0.75 -2.94 30.29
N VAL A 284 -0.42 -3.11 29.66
CA VAL A 284 -1.68 -2.51 30.14
C VAL A 284 -2.02 -3.01 31.54
N THR A 285 -1.93 -4.32 31.79
CA THR A 285 -2.24 -4.90 33.10
C THR A 285 -1.35 -4.36 34.23
N TYR A 286 -0.08 -4.04 33.92
CA TYR A 286 0.82 -3.43 34.90
C TYR A 286 0.63 -1.92 35.08
N MET A 287 0.06 -1.24 34.08
CA MET A 287 -0.19 0.21 34.14
C MET A 287 -1.49 0.58 34.83
N TYR A 288 -2.51 -0.29 34.74
CA TYR A 288 -3.79 -0.13 35.41
C TYR A 288 -3.74 -0.80 36.80
N ASP A 289 -4.33 -0.18 37.81
CA ASP A 289 -4.31 -0.72 39.18
C ASP A 289 -5.33 -1.87 39.32
N THR A 290 -5.20 -2.67 40.37
CA THR A 290 -6.14 -3.71 40.79
C THR A 290 -7.58 -3.21 41.05
N GLN A 291 -7.80 -1.89 41.08
CA GLN A 291 -9.12 -1.27 41.20
C GLN A 291 -9.79 -0.95 39.86
N ASP A 292 -9.03 -0.90 38.78
CA ASP A 292 -9.58 -0.72 37.44
C ASP A 292 -10.28 -2.01 37.00
N THR A 293 -11.47 -1.87 36.41
CA THR A 293 -12.27 -3.04 36.05
C THR A 293 -11.60 -3.79 34.89
N GLN A 294 -11.66 -5.13 34.91
CA GLN A 294 -11.18 -5.96 33.79
C GLN A 294 -11.79 -5.53 32.44
N ASP A 295 -13.00 -4.96 32.48
CA ASP A 295 -13.70 -4.43 31.32
C ASP A 295 -13.00 -3.17 30.75
N GLU A 296 -12.46 -2.27 31.58
CA GLU A 296 -11.69 -1.10 31.11
C GLU A 296 -10.38 -1.51 30.45
N ILE A 297 -9.67 -2.48 31.05
CA ILE A 297 -8.45 -3.08 30.48
C ILE A 297 -8.75 -3.76 29.13
N ALA A 298 -9.84 -4.53 29.05
CA ALA A 298 -10.26 -5.21 27.83
C ALA A 298 -10.60 -4.21 26.71
N VAL A 299 -11.25 -3.09 27.04
CA VAL A 299 -11.55 -2.02 26.08
C VAL A 299 -10.26 -1.40 25.53
N VAL A 300 -9.27 -1.12 26.36
CA VAL A 300 -7.98 -0.55 25.91
C VAL A 300 -7.24 -1.54 25.00
N ILE A 301 -7.26 -2.82 25.33
CA ILE A 301 -6.65 -3.88 24.50
C ILE A 301 -7.35 -3.97 23.14
N GLN A 302 -8.68 -4.02 23.12
CA GLN A 302 -9.47 -4.16 21.89
C GLN A 302 -9.44 -2.90 21.02
N GLN A 303 -9.23 -1.71 21.60
CA GLN A 303 -9.11 -0.47 20.84
C GLN A 303 -7.88 -0.45 19.92
N VAL A 304 -6.79 -1.08 20.34
CA VAL A 304 -5.52 -1.09 19.59
C VAL A 304 -5.47 -2.22 18.58
N ASP A 305 -6.12 -3.35 18.88
CA ASP A 305 -6.24 -4.48 17.95
C ASP A 305 -7.69 -5.00 17.88
N PRO A 306 -8.59 -4.31 17.15
CA PRO A 306 -10.01 -4.69 17.05
C PRO A 306 -10.25 -6.01 16.34
N HIS A 307 -9.27 -6.45 15.55
CA HIS A 307 -9.39 -7.58 14.62
C HIS A 307 -8.44 -8.74 14.95
N GLU A 308 -7.73 -8.65 16.08
CA GLU A 308 -6.84 -9.69 16.60
C GLU A 308 -5.72 -10.09 15.62
N HIS A 309 -5.12 -9.08 14.99
CA HIS A 309 -4.07 -9.28 13.99
C HIS A 309 -2.65 -9.37 14.58
N ASP A 310 -2.46 -9.13 15.89
CA ASP A 310 -1.13 -9.07 16.54
C ASP A 310 -0.16 -8.05 15.89
N CYS A 311 -0.73 -7.02 15.28
CA CYS A 311 -0.01 -5.97 14.54
C CYS A 311 -0.06 -4.64 15.30
N ILE A 312 0.30 -4.64 16.59
CA ILE A 312 0.28 -3.44 17.41
C ILE A 312 1.61 -2.71 17.26
N THR A 313 1.62 -1.46 16.78
CA THR A 313 2.87 -0.68 16.80
C THR A 313 3.08 -0.04 18.17
N PHE A 314 4.33 0.25 18.53
CA PHE A 314 4.63 0.97 19.76
C PHE A 314 3.93 2.34 19.82
N THR A 315 3.85 3.03 18.67
CA THR A 315 3.14 4.29 18.55
C THR A 315 1.65 4.13 18.88
N ASP A 316 0.97 3.13 18.30
CA ASP A 316 -0.45 2.87 18.58
C ASP A 316 -0.71 2.55 20.06
N ALA A 317 0.19 1.76 20.66
CA ALA A 317 0.16 1.40 22.07
C ALA A 317 0.28 2.64 22.98
N VAL A 318 1.29 3.48 22.75
CA VAL A 318 1.47 4.72 23.50
C VAL A 318 0.27 5.63 23.29
N GLU A 319 -0.20 5.82 22.05
CA GLU A 319 -1.34 6.68 21.75
C GLU A 319 -2.65 6.24 22.44
N ALA A 320 -2.88 4.93 22.56
CA ALA A 320 -4.04 4.39 23.22
C ALA A 320 -4.06 4.68 24.72
N LEU A 321 -2.89 4.63 25.36
CA LEU A 321 -2.72 5.01 26.77
C LEU A 321 -2.72 6.53 26.96
N PHE A 322 -2.34 7.27 25.93
CA PHE A 322 -2.18 8.73 25.96
C PHE A 322 -3.44 9.51 25.57
N LYS A 323 -4.59 8.82 25.45
CA LYS A 323 -5.86 9.33 24.90
C LYS A 323 -6.51 10.47 25.70
N ASP A 324 -5.94 10.85 26.85
CA ASP A 324 -6.42 11.95 27.70
C ASP A 324 -6.53 13.30 26.97
N ILE A 325 -5.77 13.55 25.90
CA ILE A 325 -5.97 14.75 25.06
C ILE A 325 -7.27 14.70 24.24
N ARG A 326 -7.65 13.55 23.65
CA ARG A 326 -8.89 13.46 22.86
C ARG A 326 -10.12 13.57 23.76
N THR A 327 -10.05 13.02 24.97
CA THR A 327 -11.10 13.15 25.98
C THR A 327 -11.14 14.54 26.62
N LEU A 328 -10.01 15.26 26.73
CA LEU A 328 -9.99 16.70 27.08
C LEU A 328 -10.72 17.55 26.02
N HIS A 329 -10.66 17.18 24.74
CA HIS A 329 -11.44 17.83 23.67
C HIS A 329 -12.96 17.62 23.83
N GLN A 330 -13.40 16.43 24.30
CA GLN A 330 -14.81 16.14 24.56
C GLN A 330 -15.30 16.74 25.89
N LYS A 331 -14.46 16.71 26.94
CA LYS A 331 -14.77 17.33 28.23
C LYS A 331 -14.75 18.85 28.14
N GLY A 332 -13.92 19.49 27.31
CA GLY A 332 -13.93 20.94 27.12
C GLY A 332 -15.24 21.49 26.53
N LEU A 333 -15.97 20.69 25.74
CA LEU A 333 -17.32 21.04 25.28
C LEU A 333 -18.41 20.67 26.32
N ALA A 334 -18.19 19.66 27.15
CA ALA A 334 -19.17 19.19 28.14
C ALA A 334 -19.04 19.86 29.54
N SER A 335 -17.87 20.42 29.88
CA SER A 335 -17.55 20.96 31.20
C SER A 335 -17.78 22.46 31.32
N SER A 336 -18.38 23.11 30.31
CA SER A 336 -18.99 24.43 30.49
C SER A 336 -20.28 24.37 31.34
N THR A 337 -20.70 23.17 31.76
CA THR A 337 -21.72 22.95 32.78
C THR A 337 -21.25 21.94 33.82
N GLY A 338 -20.72 22.43 34.95
CA GLY A 338 -20.96 21.77 36.24
C GLY A 338 -19.75 21.19 37.00
N SER A 339 -19.41 21.91 38.07
CA SER A 339 -18.96 21.41 39.39
C SER A 339 -17.51 20.94 39.57
N GLY A 340 -16.84 21.57 40.53
CA GLY A 340 -15.46 21.31 40.92
C GLY A 340 -15.29 20.16 41.91
N GLY A 341 -14.07 19.61 41.93
CA GLY A 341 -13.63 18.61 42.90
C GLY A 341 -12.10 18.49 42.89
N ARG A 342 -11.47 18.89 44.01
CA ARG A 342 -10.04 18.76 44.31
C ARG A 342 -9.61 17.28 44.36
N ALA A 343 -8.39 16.98 43.92
CA ALA A 343 -7.63 15.84 44.44
C ALA A 343 -6.11 16.10 44.40
N HIS A 344 -5.48 16.07 45.58
CA HIS A 344 -4.04 15.90 45.77
C HIS A 344 -3.68 14.42 45.56
N GLY A 345 -2.58 14.13 44.87
CA GLY A 345 -2.05 12.77 44.71
C GLY A 345 -0.53 12.76 44.81
N GLN A 346 -0.02 12.17 45.89
CA GLN A 346 1.40 11.92 46.18
C GLN A 346 1.90 10.73 45.33
N PRO A 347 3.17 10.69 44.88
CA PRO A 347 3.67 9.62 44.01
C PRO A 347 3.78 8.26 44.74
N PRO A 348 3.59 7.13 44.02
CA PRO A 348 3.62 5.79 44.61
C PRO A 348 5.04 5.32 44.99
N PRO A 349 5.17 4.40 45.96
CA PRO A 349 6.46 3.88 46.42
C PRO A 349 7.11 2.88 45.43
N PRO A 350 8.45 2.73 45.47
CA PRO A 350 9.18 1.82 44.58
C PRO A 350 8.90 0.33 44.89
N PRO A 351 9.04 -0.56 43.87
CA PRO A 351 8.75 -1.99 44.02
C PRO A 351 9.72 -2.71 44.96
N PRO A 352 9.29 -3.79 45.64
CA PRO A 352 10.11 -4.51 46.60
C PRO A 352 11.25 -5.31 45.91
N PRO A 353 12.40 -5.49 46.57
CA PRO A 353 13.50 -6.28 46.04
C PRO A 353 13.12 -7.77 46.01
N LEU A 354 13.38 -8.42 44.88
CA LEU A 354 13.19 -9.86 44.72
C LEU A 354 14.07 -10.62 45.72
N ALA A 355 13.44 -11.33 46.64
CA ALA A 355 14.11 -12.23 47.58
C ALA A 355 14.72 -13.39 46.80
N LEU A 356 16.05 -13.37 46.64
CA LEU A 356 16.81 -14.55 46.24
C LEU A 356 16.98 -15.43 47.47
N SER A 357 16.10 -16.42 47.62
CA SER A 357 16.32 -17.56 48.49
C SER A 357 17.47 -18.40 47.90
N PHE A 358 18.64 -18.35 48.54
CA PHE A 358 19.68 -19.35 48.34
C PHE A 358 19.64 -20.29 49.55
N ASP A 359 19.08 -21.49 49.34
CA ASP A 359 19.34 -22.64 50.19
C ASP A 359 20.76 -23.15 49.89
N HIS A 360 21.59 -23.26 50.92
CA HIS A 360 22.58 -24.31 51.05
C HIS A 360 22.89 -24.62 52.52
#